data_AF-A0A350V0Z0-F1
#
_entry.id   AF-A0A350V0Z0-F1
#
_cell.length_a   1.000
_cell.length_b   1.000
_cell.length_c   1.000
_cell.angle_alpha   90.00
_cell.angle_beta   90.00
_cell.angle_gamma   90.00
#
_symmetry.space_group_name_H-M   'P 1'
#
loop_
_entity.id
_entity.type
_entity.pdbx_description
1 polymer ?
#
loop_
_entity_poly.entity_id
_entity_poly.type
_entity_poly.pdbx_seq_one_letter_code
_entity_poly.pdbx_strand_id
1 'polypeptide(L)'
;MKELNLRIKRISVVMLTLTIAVFALAGCGKSEEFGVGPVKEEIKLAPVDAALYTKGEQIFTTKCVACHKFGSRLVGPPLKDVTKRRRPEWIMNQILNPLEMTQKDKVSKELFAQ
;
A
#
# COMPACT_ATOMS: atom_id res chain seq x y z
N MET A 1 48.09 20.46 21.98
CA MET A 1 47.64 19.08 21.62
C MET A 1 46.36 18.65 22.33
N LYS A 2 46.20 18.83 23.66
CA LYS A 2 44.98 18.43 24.41
C LYS A 2 43.69 19.11 23.90
N GLU A 3 43.73 20.41 23.66
CA GLU A 3 42.60 21.20 23.13
C GLU A 3 42.13 20.76 21.74
N LEU A 4 43.07 20.36 20.87
CA LEU A 4 42.77 19.89 19.51
C LEU A 4 42.04 18.54 19.55
N ASN A 5 42.50 17.62 20.41
CA ASN A 5 41.86 16.32 20.60
C ASN A 5 40.46 16.45 21.23
N LEU A 6 40.25 17.46 22.09
CA LEU A 6 38.95 17.73 22.69
C LEU A 6 37.96 18.32 21.67
N ARG A 7 38.43 19.18 20.76
CA ARG A 7 37.65 19.70 19.63
C ARG A 7 37.29 18.61 18.63
N ILE A 8 38.23 17.72 18.28
CA ILE A 8 37.98 16.59 17.39
C ILE A 8 36.93 15.64 18.00
N LYS A 9 37.06 15.28 19.30
CA LYS A 9 36.06 14.45 19.98
C LYS A 9 34.68 15.10 20.03
N ARG A 10 34.59 16.42 20.29
CA ARG A 10 33.31 17.16 20.28
C ARG A 10 32.68 17.18 18.89
N ILE A 11 33.47 17.38 17.84
CA ILE A 11 32.99 17.32 16.44
C ILE A 11 32.51 15.91 16.11
N SER A 12 33.26 14.86 16.45
CA SER A 12 32.86 13.47 16.20
C SER A 12 31.59 13.07 16.95
N VAL A 13 31.40 13.52 18.19
CA VAL A 13 30.18 13.25 18.97
C VAL A 13 28.99 14.01 18.38
N VAL A 14 29.15 15.29 18.03
CA VAL A 14 28.08 16.09 17.40
C VAL A 14 27.69 15.50 16.05
N MET A 15 28.66 15.10 15.22
CA MET A 15 28.40 14.49 13.92
C MET A 15 27.70 13.13 14.05
N LEU A 16 28.08 12.32 15.05
CA LEU A 16 27.45 11.03 15.34
C LEU A 16 26.02 11.16 15.89
N THR A 17 25.76 12.18 16.72
CA THR A 17 24.39 12.45 17.19
C THR A 17 23.50 13.03 16.10
N LEU A 18 24.06 13.79 15.16
CA LEU A 18 23.33 14.39 14.05
C LEU A 18 22.92 13.33 13.01
N THR A 19 23.75 12.33 12.75
CA THR A 19 23.41 11.22 11.83
C THR A 19 22.31 10.30 12.39
N ILE A 20 22.31 10.04 13.70
CA ILE A 20 21.27 9.25 14.36
C ILE A 20 19.91 9.98 14.33
N ALA A 21 19.90 11.30 14.52
CA ALA A 21 18.68 12.12 14.42
C ALA A 21 18.10 12.16 13.00
N VAL A 22 18.94 12.18 11.96
CA VAL A 22 18.51 12.14 10.55
C VAL A 22 17.89 10.79 10.19
N PHE A 23 18.43 9.67 10.68
CA PHE A 23 17.86 8.35 10.46
C PHE A 23 16.52 8.14 11.18
N ALA A 24 16.31 8.75 12.35
CA ALA A 24 15.04 8.67 13.08
C ALA A 24 13.89 9.44 12.41
N LEU A 25 14.19 10.46 11.60
CA LEU A 25 13.19 11.24 10.86
C LEU A 25 12.80 10.62 9.50
N ALA A 26 13.52 9.60 9.03
CA ALA A 26 13.22 8.87 7.79
C ALA A 26 12.15 7.77 7.99
N GLY A 27 11.25 7.94 8.96
CA GLY A 27 10.24 6.98 9.35
C GLY A 27 9.03 6.91 8.41
N CYS A 28 8.71 5.67 8.00
CA CYS A 28 7.41 5.13 7.56
C CYS A 28 6.73 5.79 6.35
N GLY A 29 7.12 5.35 5.14
CA GLY A 29 6.37 5.64 3.92
C GLY A 29 5.06 4.83 3.86
N LYS A 30 3.92 5.53 3.78
CA LYS A 30 2.57 4.95 3.55
C LYS A 30 2.46 4.09 2.29
N SER A 31 3.46 4.16 1.41
CA SER A 31 3.52 3.43 0.13
C SER A 31 3.51 1.92 0.26
N GLU A 32 3.96 1.35 1.39
CA GLU A 32 3.92 -0.10 1.61
C GLU A 32 2.48 -0.62 1.70
N GLU A 33 1.56 0.18 2.26
CA GLU A 33 0.14 -0.19 2.40
C GLU A 33 -0.63 -0.13 1.08
N PHE A 34 -0.06 0.50 0.05
CA PHE A 34 -0.67 0.57 -1.29
C PHE A 34 -0.46 -0.71 -2.09
N GLY A 35 0.39 -1.62 -1.60
CA GLY A 35 0.73 -2.85 -2.28
C GLY A 35 1.69 -2.66 -3.47
N VAL A 36 1.77 -3.67 -4.31
CA VAL A 36 2.72 -3.76 -5.43
C VAL A 36 2.04 -3.43 -6.76
N GLY A 37 2.19 -2.19 -7.21
CA GLY A 37 1.69 -1.79 -8.53
C GLY A 37 1.90 -0.32 -8.88
N PRO A 38 1.27 0.14 -9.98
CA PRO A 38 1.48 1.48 -10.53
C PRO A 38 0.88 2.61 -9.68
N VAL A 39 -0.06 2.33 -8.77
CA VAL A 39 -0.63 3.35 -7.88
C VAL A 39 0.33 3.57 -6.71
N LYS A 40 1.03 4.70 -6.73
CA LYS A 40 2.03 5.10 -5.73
C LYS A 40 1.64 6.32 -4.89
N GLU A 41 0.54 6.97 -5.25
CA GLU A 41 0.06 8.18 -4.60
C GLU A 41 -1.23 7.92 -3.84
N GLU A 42 -1.44 8.69 -2.76
CA GLU A 42 -2.65 8.59 -1.94
C GLU A 42 -3.88 9.08 -2.73
N ILE A 43 -4.92 8.24 -2.79
CA ILE A 43 -6.17 8.54 -3.46
C ILE A 43 -7.12 9.20 -2.45
N LYS A 44 -7.53 10.43 -2.76
CA LYS A 44 -8.60 11.13 -2.04
C LYS A 44 -9.94 10.78 -2.69
N LEU A 45 -10.83 10.14 -1.92
CA LEU A 45 -12.15 9.78 -2.40
C LEU A 45 -13.06 11.01 -2.48
N ALA A 46 -13.69 11.19 -3.64
CA ALA A 46 -14.77 12.13 -3.84
C ALA A 46 -16.12 11.52 -3.41
N PRO A 47 -17.19 12.32 -3.27
CA PRO A 47 -18.54 11.80 -3.16
C PRO A 47 -18.87 10.83 -4.31
N VAL A 48 -19.75 9.88 -4.03
CA VAL A 48 -20.17 8.89 -5.03
C VAL A 48 -20.89 9.59 -6.17
N ASP A 49 -20.36 9.42 -7.38
CA ASP A 49 -21.00 9.85 -8.62
C ASP A 49 -21.85 8.70 -9.19
N ALA A 50 -23.12 8.98 -9.48
CA ALA A 50 -24.08 7.95 -9.91
C ALA A 50 -23.75 7.36 -11.30
N ALA A 51 -23.19 8.17 -12.21
CA ALA A 51 -22.80 7.70 -13.53
C ALA A 51 -21.57 6.79 -13.45
N LEU A 52 -20.58 7.16 -12.63
CA LEU A 52 -19.41 6.32 -12.36
C LEU A 52 -19.78 5.04 -11.60
N TYR A 53 -20.72 5.10 -10.65
CA TYR A 53 -21.25 3.92 -9.98
C TYR A 53 -21.85 2.93 -10.99
N THR A 54 -22.74 3.41 -11.86
CA THR A 54 -23.41 2.59 -12.87
C THR A 54 -22.41 1.95 -13.83
N LYS A 55 -21.42 2.73 -14.27
CA LYS A 55 -20.34 2.24 -15.12
C LYS A 55 -19.48 1.18 -14.41
N GLY A 56 -19.15 1.41 -13.14
CA GLY A 56 -18.40 0.47 -12.31
C GLY A 56 -19.12 -0.86 -12.13
N GLU A 57 -20.43 -0.82 -11.89
CA GLU A 57 -21.29 -2.01 -11.78
C GLU A 57 -21.29 -2.85 -13.07
N GLN A 58 -21.42 -2.20 -14.23
CA GLN A 58 -21.36 -2.87 -15.54
C GLN A 58 -20.00 -3.55 -15.77
N ILE A 59 -18.91 -2.86 -15.43
CA ILE A 59 -17.55 -3.42 -15.54
C ILE A 59 -17.41 -4.63 -14.60
N PHE A 60 -17.84 -4.49 -13.33
CA PHE A 60 -17.76 -5.56 -12.35
C PHE A 60 -18.54 -6.81 -12.79
N THR A 61 -19.76 -6.62 -13.29
CA THR A 61 -20.60 -7.69 -13.80
C THR A 61 -19.99 -8.37 -15.02
N THR A 62 -19.25 -7.63 -15.85
CA THR A 62 -18.65 -8.20 -17.07
C THR A 62 -17.31 -8.88 -16.80
N LYS A 63 -16.53 -8.41 -15.83
CA LYS A 63 -15.12 -8.77 -15.66
C LYS A 63 -14.80 -9.50 -14.36
N CYS A 64 -15.60 -9.36 -13.31
CA CYS A 64 -15.23 -9.78 -11.96
C CYS A 64 -16.10 -10.94 -11.44
N VAL A 65 -17.39 -10.97 -11.76
CA VAL A 65 -18.36 -11.93 -11.18
C VAL A 65 -18.13 -13.38 -11.58
N ALA A 66 -17.34 -13.62 -12.63
CA ALA A 66 -16.91 -14.96 -13.03
C ALA A 66 -16.00 -15.61 -11.97
N CYS A 67 -15.25 -14.80 -11.22
CA CYS A 67 -14.30 -15.27 -10.21
C CYS A 67 -14.71 -14.90 -8.79
N HIS A 68 -15.39 -13.76 -8.59
CA HIS A 68 -15.69 -13.22 -7.27
C HIS A 68 -17.19 -13.18 -6.97
N LYS A 69 -17.54 -13.49 -5.72
CA LYS A 69 -18.85 -13.21 -5.13
C LYS A 69 -18.67 -12.29 -3.93
N PHE A 70 -19.75 -11.70 -3.43
CA PHE A 70 -19.68 -10.87 -2.24
C PHE A 70 -19.62 -11.72 -0.96
N GLY A 71 -20.44 -12.77 -0.85
CA GLY A 71 -20.60 -13.54 0.40
C GLY A 71 -19.77 -14.83 0.52
N SER A 72 -19.25 -15.35 -0.59
CA SER A 72 -18.54 -16.65 -0.61
C SER A 72 -17.35 -16.64 -1.57
N ARG A 73 -16.45 -17.61 -1.39
CA ARG A 73 -15.37 -17.87 -2.33
C ARG A 73 -15.91 -18.63 -3.55
N LEU A 74 -15.40 -18.29 -4.73
CA LEU A 74 -15.62 -19.05 -5.96
C LEU A 74 -14.27 -19.45 -6.56
N VAL A 75 -13.64 -18.56 -7.33
CA VAL A 75 -12.24 -18.67 -7.74
C VAL A 75 -11.41 -17.69 -6.90
N GLY A 76 -11.87 -16.44 -6.83
CA GLY A 76 -11.32 -15.42 -5.95
C GLY A 76 -12.04 -15.35 -4.59
N PRO A 77 -11.43 -14.68 -3.61
CA PRO A 77 -12.01 -14.47 -2.29
C PRO A 77 -13.29 -13.62 -2.32
N PRO A 78 -14.13 -13.70 -1.27
CA PRO A 78 -15.32 -12.87 -1.15
C PRO A 78 -14.98 -11.37 -1.02
N LEU A 79 -15.72 -10.54 -1.76
CA LEU A 79 -15.48 -9.08 -1.84
C LEU A 79 -16.36 -8.23 -0.93
N LYS A 80 -17.25 -8.82 -0.12
CA LYS A 80 -18.05 -8.06 0.84
C LYS A 80 -17.13 -7.23 1.75
N ASP A 81 -17.51 -5.96 1.91
CA ASP A 81 -16.82 -4.97 2.74
C ASP A 81 -15.33 -4.76 2.39
N VAL A 82 -14.87 -5.10 1.17
CA VAL A 82 -13.45 -4.95 0.79
C VAL A 82 -12.96 -3.51 0.92
N THR A 83 -13.80 -2.53 0.59
CA THR A 83 -13.50 -1.09 0.72
C THR A 83 -13.41 -0.60 2.16
N LYS A 84 -13.89 -1.38 3.14
CA LYS A 84 -13.69 -1.11 4.57
C LYS A 84 -12.43 -1.78 5.11
N ARG A 85 -11.96 -2.85 4.46
CA ARG A 85 -10.81 -3.66 4.90
C ARG A 85 -9.50 -3.26 4.22
N ARG A 86 -9.57 -2.60 3.07
CA ARG A 86 -8.42 -2.29 2.22
C ARG A 86 -8.50 -0.86 1.72
N ARG A 87 -7.34 -0.24 1.62
CA ARG A 87 -7.18 1.10 1.07
C ARG A 87 -7.52 1.13 -0.43
N PRO A 88 -7.99 2.26 -0.97
CA PRO A 88 -8.30 2.38 -2.39
C PRO A 88 -7.08 2.13 -3.28
N GLU A 89 -5.88 2.54 -2.86
CA GLU A 89 -4.65 2.34 -3.63
C GLU A 89 -4.32 0.84 -3.80
N TRP A 90 -4.47 0.08 -2.72
CA TRP A 90 -4.28 -1.37 -2.73
C TRP A 90 -5.31 -2.07 -3.63
N ILE A 91 -6.58 -1.66 -3.55
CA ILE A 91 -7.64 -2.23 -4.39
C ILE A 91 -7.34 -1.93 -5.88
N MET A 92 -6.91 -0.71 -6.20
CA MET A 92 -6.54 -0.35 -7.56
C MET A 92 -5.32 -1.13 -8.05
N ASN A 93 -4.28 -1.29 -7.23
CA ASN A 93 -3.13 -2.13 -7.58
C ASN A 93 -3.52 -3.61 -7.74
N GLN A 94 -4.47 -4.11 -6.95
CA GLN A 94 -4.99 -5.48 -7.12
C GLN A 94 -5.72 -5.67 -8.45
N ILE A 95 -6.42 -4.64 -8.94
CA ILE A 95 -7.12 -4.66 -10.24
C ILE A 95 -6.14 -4.48 -11.40
N LEU A 96 -5.18 -3.56 -11.27
CA LEU A 96 -4.28 -3.15 -12.35
C LEU A 96 -3.03 -4.03 -12.46
N ASN A 97 -2.64 -4.72 -11.39
CA ASN A 97 -1.43 -5.55 -11.33
C ASN A 97 -1.65 -6.89 -10.58
N PRO A 98 -2.68 -7.68 -10.92
CA PRO A 98 -3.10 -8.83 -10.10
C PRO A 98 -2.03 -9.92 -9.96
N LEU A 99 -1.24 -10.17 -11.00
CA LEU A 99 -0.21 -11.22 -11.00
C LEU A 99 0.90 -10.91 -10.00
N GLU A 100 1.49 -9.72 -10.08
CA GLU A 100 2.59 -9.36 -9.19
C GLU A 100 2.09 -9.17 -7.76
N MET A 101 0.88 -8.61 -7.57
CA MET A 101 0.23 -8.54 -6.26
C MET A 101 0.14 -9.93 -5.62
N THR A 102 -0.39 -10.93 -6.33
CA THR A 102 -0.49 -12.31 -5.80
C THR A 102 0.85 -13.03 -5.63
N GLN A 103 1.96 -12.48 -6.12
CA GLN A 103 3.31 -13.04 -5.94
C GLN A 103 4.12 -12.35 -4.84
N LYS A 104 3.93 -11.04 -4.67
CA LYS A 104 4.80 -10.17 -3.86
C LYS A 104 4.08 -9.45 -2.71
N ASP A 105 2.81 -9.07 -2.88
CA ASP A 105 2.04 -8.48 -1.78
C ASP A 105 1.63 -9.58 -0.78
N LYS A 106 2.03 -9.43 0.48
CA LYS A 106 1.80 -10.44 1.52
C LYS A 106 0.31 -10.80 1.65
N VAL A 107 -0.57 -9.80 1.66
CA VAL A 107 -2.01 -9.99 1.86
C VAL A 107 -2.64 -10.64 0.63
N SER A 108 -2.30 -10.20 -0.57
CA SER A 108 -2.78 -10.81 -1.81
C SER A 108 -2.36 -12.27 -1.95
N LYS A 109 -1.12 -12.61 -1.58
CA LYS A 109 -0.62 -14.00 -1.56
C LYS A 109 -1.46 -14.88 -0.62
N GLU A 110 -1.69 -14.41 0.60
CA GLU A 110 -2.47 -15.13 1.61
C GLU A 110 -3.92 -15.32 1.15
N LEU A 111 -4.53 -14.32 0.52
CA LEU A 111 -5.90 -14.42 -0.03
C LEU A 111 -6.00 -15.37 -1.22
N PHE A 112 -4.95 -15.44 -2.04
CA PHE A 112 -4.89 -16.34 -3.19
C PHE A 112 -4.75 -17.80 -2.76
N ALA A 113 -3.92 -18.07 -1.75
CA ALA A 113 -3.63 -19.42 -1.24
C ALA A 113 -4.76 -20.06 -0.39
N GLN A 114 -5.83 -19.31 -0.07
CA GLN A 114 -6.99 -19.80 0.68
C GLN A 114 -7.85 -20.83 -0.06
#